data_AF-A0AAE1VTM1-F1
#
_entry.id   AF-A0AAE1VTM1-F1
#
_cell.length_a   1.000
_cell.length_b   1.000
_cell.length_c   1.000
_cell.angle_alpha   90.00
_cell.angle_beta   90.00
_cell.angle_gamma   90.00
#
_symmetry.space_group_name_H-M   'P 1'
#
loop_
_entity.id
_entity.type
_entity.pdbx_description
1 polymer ?
#
loop_
_entity_poly.entity_id
_entity_poly.type
_entity_poly.pdbx_seq_one_letter_code
_entity_poly.pdbx_strand_id
1 'polypeptide(L)'
;MLLRSDDEVEAKKLQQRIKSSILEIVKKREINVKDGEFQSFGSDYLGQLVEMTRESDVKKRITIDQMIDEIKAMYGAGHLTTTNLLGWCVVLLAINTEWQDRAREEVNRIFGRKSPDSDGIARLKIINMIINECLRLYPPVLTVTRKVAKEAKIGELRIPPKINIYISILALHHNPDIWGKDVHLFRPERFAEGVAKATNNNAAAFLPFGLGPRTCVGLNFTTNEAKVTFNDFAEVQVCSVT
;
A
#
# COMPACT_ATOMS: atom_id res chain seq x y z
N MET A 1 28.15 14.06 -26.37
CA MET A 1 26.77 14.46 -26.05
C MET A 1 25.92 13.22 -26.25
N LEU A 2 25.58 12.50 -25.17
CA LEU A 2 24.77 11.28 -25.27
C LEU A 2 23.35 11.68 -25.69
N LEU A 3 22.91 11.19 -26.85
CA LEU A 3 21.53 11.33 -27.33
C LEU A 3 20.61 10.61 -26.35
N ARG A 4 19.52 11.28 -25.95
CA ARG A 4 18.51 10.69 -25.08
C ARG A 4 17.79 9.58 -25.82
N SER A 5 17.51 8.47 -25.15
CA SER A 5 16.69 7.40 -25.74
C SER A 5 15.23 7.85 -25.92
N ASP A 6 14.49 7.17 -26.79
CA ASP A 6 13.06 7.42 -26.96
C ASP A 6 12.30 7.26 -25.63
N ASP A 7 12.69 6.27 -24.81
CA ASP A 7 12.14 6.07 -23.46
C ASP A 7 12.39 7.27 -22.54
N GLU A 8 13.58 7.87 -22.58
CA GLU A 8 13.90 9.07 -21.79
C GLU A 8 13.09 10.30 -22.26
N VAL A 9 12.85 10.41 -23.57
CA VAL A 9 12.01 11.47 -24.15
C VAL A 9 10.55 11.28 -23.70
N GLU A 10 10.03 10.07 -23.77
CA GLU A 10 8.66 9.76 -23.38
C GLU A 10 8.45 9.91 -21.87
N ALA A 11 9.36 9.41 -21.04
CA ALA A 11 9.32 9.60 -19.60
C ALA A 11 9.26 11.09 -19.22
N LYS A 12 10.02 11.95 -19.91
CA LYS A 12 9.98 13.40 -19.69
C LYS A 12 8.63 14.01 -20.07
N LYS A 13 8.04 13.60 -21.20
CA LYS A 13 6.69 14.05 -21.60
C LYS A 13 5.64 13.64 -20.58
N LEU A 14 5.67 12.39 -20.11
CA LEU A 14 4.77 11.89 -19.08
C LEU A 14 4.93 12.66 -17.77
N GLN A 15 6.17 12.92 -17.34
CA GLN A 15 6.43 13.73 -16.14
C GLN A 15 5.86 15.15 -16.26
N GLN A 16 5.98 15.78 -17.43
CA GLN A 16 5.38 17.09 -17.70
C GLN A 16 3.85 17.04 -17.67
N ARG A 17 3.25 16.02 -18.28
CA ARG A 17 1.78 15.82 -18.27
C ARG A 17 1.26 15.66 -16.85
N ILE A 18 1.88 14.81 -16.04
CA ILE A 18 1.52 14.61 -14.62
C ILE A 18 1.60 15.94 -13.86
N LYS A 19 2.70 16.70 -14.04
CA LYS A 19 2.86 18.02 -13.41
C LYS A 19 1.74 18.98 -13.82
N SER A 20 1.43 19.07 -15.11
CA SER A 20 0.36 19.93 -15.61
C SER A 20 -1.01 19.55 -15.05
N SER A 21 -1.34 18.26 -14.98
CA SER A 21 -2.62 17.80 -14.42
C SER A 21 -2.76 18.14 -12.93
N ILE A 22 -1.71 17.95 -12.13
CA ILE A 22 -1.72 18.34 -10.71
C ILE A 22 -1.95 19.85 -10.57
N LEU A 23 -1.22 20.66 -11.34
CA LEU A 23 -1.37 22.12 -11.30
C LEU A 23 -2.75 22.60 -11.76
N GLU A 24 -3.38 21.91 -12.70
CA GLU A 24 -4.74 22.21 -13.12
C GLU A 24 -5.75 21.98 -11.99
N ILE A 25 -5.61 20.88 -11.24
CA ILE A 25 -6.45 20.60 -10.06
C ILE A 25 -6.24 21.68 -8.99
N VAL A 26 -4.99 22.05 -8.71
CA VAL A 26 -4.67 23.11 -7.75
C VAL A 26 -5.28 24.44 -8.18
N LYS A 27 -5.14 24.82 -9.46
CA LYS A 27 -5.71 26.06 -9.99
C LYS A 27 -7.23 26.10 -9.87
N LYS A 28 -7.91 24.98 -10.11
CA LYS A 28 -9.37 24.88 -9.90
C LYS A 28 -9.74 25.13 -8.44
N ARG A 29 -9.04 24.50 -7.49
CA ARG A 29 -9.23 24.73 -6.05
C ARG A 29 -8.97 26.18 -5.65
N GLU A 30 -7.98 26.83 -6.25
CA GLU A 30 -7.67 28.24 -5.98
C GLU A 30 -8.77 29.20 -6.46
N ILE A 31 -9.33 28.96 -7.65
CA ILE A 31 -10.44 29.75 -8.18
C ILE A 31 -11.65 29.63 -7.25
N ASN A 32 -12.01 28.39 -6.92
CA ASN A 32 -13.12 28.05 -6.03
C ASN A 32 -13.02 28.73 -4.65
N VAL A 33 -11.82 28.86 -4.07
CA VAL A 33 -11.62 29.58 -2.80
C VAL A 33 -11.71 31.10 -2.99
N LYS A 34 -11.13 31.64 -4.09
CA LYS A 34 -11.18 33.08 -4.38
C LYS A 34 -12.60 33.58 -4.65
N ASP A 35 -13.41 32.77 -5.31
CA ASP A 35 -14.79 33.08 -5.65
C ASP A 35 -15.74 32.88 -4.47
N GLY A 36 -15.23 32.41 -3.32
CA GLY A 36 -16.00 32.20 -2.09
C GLY A 36 -16.87 30.94 -2.12
N GLU A 37 -16.78 30.10 -3.15
CA GLU A 37 -17.50 28.83 -3.23
C GLU A 37 -17.03 27.83 -2.17
N PHE A 38 -15.74 27.85 -1.83
CA PHE A 38 -15.14 26.98 -0.82
C PHE A 38 -14.34 27.78 0.21
N GLN A 39 -14.38 27.32 1.46
CA GLN A 39 -13.66 27.97 2.57
C GLN A 39 -12.17 27.59 2.65
N SER A 40 -11.76 26.49 2.00
CA SER A 40 -10.37 26.01 1.99
C SER A 40 -10.04 25.26 0.71
N PHE A 41 -8.78 24.86 0.54
CA PHE A 41 -8.30 24.08 -0.60
C PHE A 41 -8.68 22.59 -0.53
N GLY A 42 -9.58 22.21 0.39
CA GLY A 42 -9.96 20.83 0.69
C GLY A 42 -9.25 20.29 1.94
N SER A 43 -9.87 19.31 2.60
CA SER A 43 -9.32 18.63 3.79
C SER A 43 -8.44 17.41 3.43
N ASP A 44 -8.39 17.05 2.15
CA ASP A 44 -7.56 15.96 1.65
C ASP A 44 -6.06 16.31 1.62
N TYR A 45 -5.24 15.31 1.32
CA TYR A 45 -3.78 15.46 1.31
C TYR A 45 -3.29 16.56 0.36
N LEU A 46 -3.91 16.71 -0.82
CA LEU A 46 -3.55 17.79 -1.75
C LEU A 46 -3.92 19.15 -1.17
N GLY A 47 -5.09 19.28 -0.54
CA GLY A 47 -5.51 20.53 0.10
C GLY A 47 -4.53 20.97 1.18
N GLN A 48 -4.11 20.04 2.05
CA GLN A 48 -3.09 20.30 3.07
C GLN A 48 -1.75 20.73 2.48
N LEU A 49 -1.28 20.09 1.41
CA LEU A 49 -0.04 20.52 0.75
C LEU A 49 -0.16 21.91 0.11
N VAL A 50 -1.32 22.21 -0.48
CA VAL A 50 -1.61 23.54 -1.05
C VAL A 50 -1.60 24.62 0.03
N GLU A 51 -2.10 24.33 1.24
CA GLU A 51 -1.97 25.21 2.42
C GLU A 51 -0.51 25.36 2.84
N MET A 52 0.25 24.26 2.90
CA MET A 52 1.68 24.28 3.24
C MET A 52 2.51 25.13 2.27
N THR A 53 2.14 25.24 1.00
CA THR A 53 2.86 26.14 0.07
C THR A 53 2.67 27.64 0.39
N ARG A 54 1.68 27.96 1.22
CA ARG A 54 1.28 29.34 1.60
C ARG A 54 1.60 29.69 3.04
N GLU A 55 2.20 28.76 3.79
CA GLU A 55 2.54 28.94 5.21
C GLU A 55 3.35 30.21 5.45
N SER A 56 2.98 30.99 6.46
CA SER A 56 3.68 32.25 6.79
C SER A 56 5.08 31.98 7.34
N ASP A 57 5.23 30.90 8.10
CA ASP A 57 6.52 30.41 8.60
C ASP A 57 7.30 29.75 7.45
N VAL A 58 8.37 30.42 7.02
CA VAL A 58 9.27 29.95 5.96
C VAL A 58 9.86 28.56 6.28
N LYS A 59 10.01 28.18 7.56
CA LYS A 59 10.51 26.85 7.94
C LYS A 59 9.50 25.73 7.69
N LYS A 60 8.21 26.04 7.63
CA LYS A 60 7.12 25.08 7.37
C LYS A 60 6.63 25.12 5.94
N ARG A 61 6.93 26.20 5.21
CA ARG A 61 6.53 26.38 3.82
C ARG A 61 7.25 25.40 2.89
N ILE A 62 6.49 24.70 2.06
CA ILE A 62 7.02 23.87 0.98
C ILE A 62 6.92 24.60 -0.36
N THR A 63 7.78 24.24 -1.31
CA THR A 63 7.70 24.73 -2.69
C THR A 63 6.60 24.00 -3.48
N ILE A 64 6.15 24.61 -4.58
CA ILE A 64 5.21 23.97 -5.50
C ILE A 64 5.79 22.67 -6.06
N ASP A 65 7.10 22.64 -6.36
CA ASP A 65 7.76 21.43 -6.85
C ASP A 65 7.79 20.32 -5.78
N GLN A 66 8.05 20.67 -4.50
CA GLN A 66 7.93 19.71 -3.39
C GLN A 66 6.50 19.16 -3.26
N MET A 67 5.47 20.02 -3.31
CA MET A 67 4.07 19.57 -3.31
C MET A 67 3.80 18.57 -4.45
N ILE A 68 4.24 18.90 -5.67
CA ILE A 68 4.06 18.02 -6.83
C ILE A 68 4.77 16.68 -6.61
N ASP A 69 5.98 16.69 -6.07
CA ASP A 69 6.78 15.49 -5.84
C ASP A 69 6.17 14.61 -4.74
N GLU A 70 5.62 15.19 -3.67
CA GLU A 70 4.88 14.45 -2.64
C GLU A 70 3.61 13.78 -3.20
N ILE A 71 2.83 14.49 -4.02
CA ILE A 71 1.65 13.92 -4.69
C ILE A 71 2.02 12.77 -5.63
N LYS A 72 3.09 12.95 -6.41
CA LYS A 72 3.60 11.88 -7.28
C LYS A 72 4.06 10.67 -6.49
N ALA A 73 4.79 10.89 -5.39
CA ALA A 73 5.26 9.82 -4.53
C ALA A 73 4.10 9.03 -3.95
N MET A 74 3.07 9.71 -3.43
CA MET A 74 1.87 9.06 -2.90
C MET A 74 1.12 8.28 -3.97
N TYR A 75 0.83 8.89 -5.12
CA TYR A 75 0.08 8.24 -6.19
C TYR A 75 0.84 7.04 -6.76
N GLY A 76 2.13 7.20 -7.08
CA GLY A 76 2.95 6.13 -7.64
C GLY A 76 3.13 4.98 -6.67
N ALA A 77 3.41 5.27 -5.40
CA ALA A 77 3.59 4.24 -4.38
C ALA A 77 2.27 3.54 -4.05
N GLY A 78 1.14 4.25 -3.94
CA GLY A 78 -0.14 3.67 -3.54
C GLY A 78 -0.87 2.93 -4.66
N HIS A 79 -0.89 3.47 -5.87
CA HIS A 79 -1.74 2.95 -6.95
C HIS A 79 -1.31 1.55 -7.40
N LEU A 80 -0.08 1.41 -7.91
CA LEU A 80 0.38 0.14 -8.48
C LEU A 80 0.42 -0.99 -7.44
N THR A 81 0.83 -0.70 -6.20
CA THR A 81 0.91 -1.74 -5.17
C THR A 81 -0.46 -2.16 -4.67
N THR A 82 -1.37 -1.22 -4.43
CA THR A 82 -2.72 -1.56 -3.94
C THR A 82 -3.52 -2.27 -5.02
N THR A 83 -3.49 -1.82 -6.28
CA THR A 83 -4.17 -2.52 -7.38
C THR A 83 -3.65 -3.94 -7.55
N ASN A 84 -2.34 -4.18 -7.41
CA ASN A 84 -1.77 -5.53 -7.47
C ASN A 84 -2.26 -6.42 -6.31
N LEU A 85 -2.27 -5.90 -5.08
CA LEU A 85 -2.82 -6.61 -3.92
C LEU A 85 -4.29 -6.99 -4.13
N LEU A 86 -5.12 -6.02 -4.52
CA LEU A 86 -6.54 -6.24 -4.77
C LEU A 86 -6.76 -7.25 -5.90
N GLY A 87 -6.00 -7.16 -6.98
CA GLY A 87 -6.05 -8.10 -8.10
C GLY A 87 -5.78 -9.54 -7.66
N TRP A 88 -4.70 -9.76 -6.91
CA TRP A 88 -4.37 -11.10 -6.38
C TRP A 88 -5.40 -11.62 -5.40
N CYS A 89 -5.94 -10.77 -4.52
CA CYS A 89 -7.02 -11.17 -3.63
C CYS A 89 -8.25 -11.62 -4.41
N VAL A 90 -8.66 -10.90 -5.46
CA VAL A 90 -9.79 -11.29 -6.31
C VAL A 90 -9.54 -12.64 -6.97
N VAL A 91 -8.35 -12.84 -7.55
CA VAL A 91 -7.96 -14.14 -8.14
C VAL A 91 -8.01 -15.26 -7.10
N LEU A 92 -7.44 -15.04 -5.92
CA LEU A 92 -7.43 -16.04 -4.84
C LEU A 92 -8.83 -16.38 -4.34
N LEU A 93 -9.72 -15.38 -4.19
CA LEU A 93 -11.09 -15.61 -3.75
C LEU A 93 -11.94 -16.30 -4.83
N ALA A 94 -11.71 -16.00 -6.12
CA ALA A 94 -12.39 -16.70 -7.22
C ALA A 94 -12.02 -18.19 -7.27
N ILE A 95 -10.78 -18.53 -6.91
CA ILE A 95 -10.30 -19.92 -6.85
C ILE A 95 -10.72 -20.62 -5.54
N ASN A 96 -10.87 -19.87 -4.44
CA ASN A 96 -11.16 -20.38 -3.11
C ASN A 96 -12.51 -19.85 -2.60
N THR A 97 -13.61 -20.32 -3.19
CA THR A 97 -14.96 -19.80 -2.94
C THR A 97 -15.42 -19.91 -1.49
N GLU A 98 -14.92 -20.90 -0.73
CA GLU A 98 -15.17 -20.99 0.72
C GLU A 98 -14.75 -19.70 1.45
N TRP A 99 -13.59 -19.13 1.10
CA TRP A 99 -13.10 -17.89 1.69
C TRP A 99 -13.88 -16.67 1.24
N GLN A 100 -14.39 -16.69 0.01
CA GLN A 100 -15.29 -15.67 -0.49
C GLN A 100 -16.59 -15.65 0.32
N ASP A 101 -17.16 -16.81 0.60
CA ASP A 101 -18.39 -16.94 1.39
C ASP A 101 -18.17 -16.51 2.84
N ARG A 102 -17.06 -16.92 3.46
CA ARG A 102 -16.69 -16.48 4.82
C ARG A 102 -16.47 -14.97 4.92
N ALA A 103 -15.87 -14.36 3.91
CA ALA A 103 -15.71 -12.89 3.85
C ALA A 103 -17.07 -12.19 3.74
N ARG A 104 -17.98 -12.73 2.90
CA ARG A 104 -19.32 -12.20 2.73
C ARG A 104 -20.16 -12.31 4.00
N GLU A 105 -20.11 -13.45 4.67
CA GLU A 105 -20.77 -13.65 5.97
C GLU A 105 -20.24 -12.67 7.02
N GLU A 106 -18.92 -12.44 7.06
CA GLU A 106 -18.33 -11.47 7.98
C GLU A 106 -18.83 -10.04 7.71
N VAL A 107 -18.83 -9.61 6.45
CA VAL A 107 -19.31 -8.28 6.03
C VAL A 107 -20.79 -8.11 6.38
N ASN A 108 -21.64 -9.07 6.00
CA ASN A 108 -23.08 -9.02 6.27
C ASN A 108 -23.38 -9.00 7.78
N ARG A 109 -22.60 -9.73 8.59
CA ARG A 109 -22.75 -9.74 10.04
C ARG A 109 -22.37 -8.40 10.68
N ILE A 110 -21.31 -7.74 10.19
CA ILE A 110 -20.78 -6.51 10.79
C ILE A 110 -21.57 -5.28 10.33
N PHE A 111 -21.86 -5.18 9.03
CA PHE A 111 -22.44 -3.99 8.42
C PHE A 111 -23.90 -4.15 8.02
N GLY A 112 -24.33 -5.37 7.67
CA GLY A 112 -25.68 -5.62 7.15
C GLY A 112 -25.92 -4.81 5.87
N ARG A 113 -26.81 -3.82 5.95
CA ARG A 113 -27.10 -2.86 4.85
C ARG A 113 -26.50 -1.47 5.07
N LYS A 114 -25.70 -1.29 6.12
CA LYS A 114 -25.10 0.01 6.47
C LYS A 114 -23.79 0.17 5.72
N SER A 115 -23.45 1.40 5.38
CA SER A 115 -22.12 1.72 4.86
C SER A 115 -21.03 1.41 5.90
N PRO A 116 -19.81 1.04 5.46
CA PRO A 116 -18.70 0.81 6.38
C PRO A 116 -18.35 2.03 7.22
N ASP A 117 -18.16 1.82 8.51
CA ASP A 117 -17.55 2.78 9.44
C ASP A 117 -16.19 2.28 9.93
N SER A 118 -15.42 3.18 10.56
CA SER A 118 -14.07 2.88 11.04
C SER A 118 -14.04 1.70 12.02
N ASP A 119 -15.02 1.64 12.93
CA ASP A 119 -15.08 0.59 13.96
C ASP A 119 -15.40 -0.78 13.35
N GLY A 120 -16.30 -0.84 12.38
CA GLY A 120 -16.63 -2.04 11.64
C GLY A 120 -15.46 -2.53 10.80
N ILE A 121 -14.75 -1.63 10.11
CA ILE A 121 -13.55 -1.98 9.32
C ILE A 121 -12.47 -2.61 10.22
N ALA A 122 -12.30 -2.10 11.43
CA ALA A 122 -11.37 -2.67 12.41
C ALA A 122 -11.76 -4.10 12.85
N ARG A 123 -13.05 -4.46 12.79
CA ARG A 123 -13.58 -5.78 13.18
C ARG A 123 -13.55 -6.85 12.08
N LEU A 124 -13.20 -6.50 10.84
CA LEU A 124 -13.10 -7.43 9.70
C LEU A 124 -11.88 -8.38 9.84
N LYS A 125 -12.03 -9.48 10.58
CA LYS A 125 -10.96 -10.44 10.89
C LYS A 125 -10.70 -11.42 9.76
N ILE A 126 -11.74 -11.97 9.13
CA ILE A 126 -11.65 -12.87 7.98
C ILE A 126 -10.99 -12.17 6.81
N ILE A 127 -11.45 -10.96 6.46
CA ILE A 127 -10.84 -10.16 5.39
C ILE A 127 -9.38 -9.84 5.71
N ASN A 128 -9.06 -9.54 6.96
CA ASN A 128 -7.67 -9.28 7.37
C ASN A 128 -6.77 -10.52 7.22
N MET A 129 -7.28 -11.72 7.49
CA MET A 129 -6.56 -12.97 7.24
C MET A 129 -6.31 -13.18 5.74
N ILE A 130 -7.34 -12.96 4.90
CA ILE A 130 -7.24 -13.07 3.43
C ILE A 130 -6.18 -12.10 2.89
N ILE A 131 -6.22 -10.83 3.32
CA ILE A 131 -5.25 -9.81 2.91
C ILE A 131 -3.83 -10.22 3.30
N ASN A 132 -3.63 -10.69 4.53
CA ASN A 132 -2.29 -11.09 4.99
C ASN A 132 -1.75 -12.31 4.23
N GLU A 133 -2.58 -13.31 3.96
CA GLU A 133 -2.16 -14.49 3.19
C GLU A 133 -1.92 -14.15 1.71
N CYS A 134 -2.71 -13.25 1.13
CA CYS A 134 -2.44 -12.70 -0.19
C CYS A 134 -1.10 -11.95 -0.23
N LEU A 135 -0.85 -11.06 0.74
CA LEU A 135 0.43 -10.35 0.87
C LEU A 135 1.62 -11.29 1.08
N ARG A 136 1.42 -12.46 1.68
CA ARG A 136 2.46 -13.48 1.85
C ARG A 136 2.76 -14.18 0.52
N LEU A 137 1.74 -14.66 -0.17
CA LEU A 137 1.92 -15.42 -1.42
C LEU A 137 2.30 -14.53 -2.61
N TYR A 138 1.71 -13.34 -2.69
CA TYR A 138 1.84 -12.42 -3.81
C TYR A 138 2.12 -10.99 -3.33
N PRO A 139 3.25 -10.75 -2.64
CA PRO A 139 3.60 -9.40 -2.18
C PRO A 139 3.81 -8.47 -3.38
N PRO A 140 3.20 -7.27 -3.41
CA PRO A 140 3.45 -6.31 -4.49
C PRO A 140 4.92 -5.87 -4.61
N VAL A 141 5.65 -5.91 -3.50
CA VAL A 141 7.09 -5.60 -3.44
C VAL A 141 7.86 -6.86 -3.09
N LEU A 142 8.67 -7.36 -4.03
CA LEU A 142 9.40 -8.63 -3.87
C LEU A 142 10.68 -8.51 -3.04
N THR A 143 11.27 -7.32 -2.98
CA THR A 143 12.56 -7.07 -2.31
C THR A 143 12.61 -5.65 -1.78
N VAL A 144 13.15 -5.48 -0.57
CA VAL A 144 13.48 -4.16 -0.01
C VAL A 144 14.99 -3.97 0.02
N THR A 145 15.43 -2.78 -0.36
CA THR A 145 16.85 -2.42 -0.37
C THR A 145 17.18 -1.52 0.83
N ARG A 146 18.36 -1.72 1.43
CA ARG A 146 18.90 -0.87 2.49
C ARG A 146 20.35 -0.51 2.17
N LYS A 147 20.71 0.77 2.29
CA LYS A 147 22.09 1.22 2.17
C LYS A 147 22.72 1.30 3.55
N VAL A 148 23.86 0.65 3.72
CA VAL A 148 24.60 0.62 4.99
C VAL A 148 25.23 1.99 5.22
N ALA A 149 24.79 2.70 6.26
CA ALA A 149 25.28 4.06 6.55
C ALA A 149 26.64 4.08 7.26
N LYS A 150 26.85 3.11 8.15
CA LYS A 150 28.08 2.88 8.93
C LYS A 150 28.33 1.37 9.01
N GLU A 151 29.56 0.94 9.29
CA GLU A 151 29.86 -0.48 9.46
C GLU A 151 28.83 -1.14 10.39
N ALA A 152 28.29 -2.27 9.95
CA ALA A 152 27.26 -3.02 10.67
C ALA A 152 27.65 -4.49 10.76
N LYS A 153 27.31 -5.14 11.87
CA LYS A 153 27.44 -6.60 12.03
C LYS A 153 26.04 -7.24 11.87
N ILE A 154 25.90 -8.19 10.95
CA ILE A 154 24.68 -9.00 10.74
C ILE A 154 25.07 -10.47 10.87
N GLY A 155 24.60 -11.13 11.94
CA GLY A 155 25.15 -12.44 12.31
C GLY A 155 26.67 -12.33 12.48
N GLU A 156 27.44 -13.20 11.83
CA GLU A 156 28.90 -13.12 11.83
C GLU A 156 29.49 -12.23 10.73
N LEU A 157 28.65 -11.66 9.85
CA LEU A 157 29.10 -10.82 8.74
C LEU A 157 29.34 -9.38 9.20
N ARG A 158 30.54 -8.85 8.91
CA ARG A 158 30.83 -7.41 8.97
C ARG A 158 30.57 -6.79 7.61
N ILE A 159 29.68 -5.81 7.57
CA ILE A 159 29.26 -5.15 6.34
C ILE A 159 29.76 -3.70 6.37
N PRO A 160 30.67 -3.31 5.46
CA PRO A 160 31.18 -1.96 5.41
C PRO A 160 30.11 -0.95 4.97
N PRO A 161 30.32 0.35 5.26
CA PRO A 161 29.43 1.40 4.80
C PRO A 161 29.35 1.47 3.27
N LYS A 162 28.26 2.06 2.77
CA LYS A 162 27.93 2.28 1.36
C LYS A 162 27.55 1.04 0.55
N ILE A 163 27.52 -0.15 1.15
CA ILE A 163 26.96 -1.36 0.54
C ILE A 163 25.43 -1.31 0.54
N ASN A 164 24.81 -1.83 -0.53
CA ASN A 164 23.38 -2.11 -0.59
C ASN A 164 23.12 -3.55 -0.14
N ILE A 165 22.20 -3.72 0.80
CA ILE A 165 21.65 -4.99 1.25
C ILE A 165 20.28 -5.14 0.63
N TYR A 166 20.07 -6.27 -0.06
CA TYR A 166 18.79 -6.65 -0.65
C TYR A 166 18.15 -7.73 0.23
N ILE A 167 16.97 -7.43 0.75
CA ILE A 167 16.21 -8.37 1.59
C ILE A 167 15.03 -8.85 0.76
N SER A 168 15.08 -10.14 0.37
CA SER A 168 14.02 -10.75 -0.42
C SER A 168 12.79 -11.03 0.45
N ILE A 169 11.73 -10.25 0.23
CA ILE A 169 10.43 -10.47 0.87
C ILE A 169 9.85 -11.79 0.37
N LEU A 170 9.90 -11.99 -0.96
CA LEU A 170 9.33 -13.19 -1.58
C LEU A 170 9.96 -14.48 -1.03
N ALA A 171 11.29 -14.53 -0.90
CA ALA A 171 11.97 -15.71 -0.37
C ALA A 171 11.63 -15.96 1.10
N LEU A 172 11.54 -14.90 1.93
CA LEU A 172 11.14 -15.03 3.33
C LEU A 172 9.70 -15.51 3.49
N HIS A 173 8.79 -15.00 2.66
CA HIS A 173 7.37 -15.37 2.67
C HIS A 173 7.09 -16.78 2.11
N HIS A 174 8.04 -17.32 1.34
CA HIS A 174 7.96 -18.67 0.75
C HIS A 174 8.94 -19.67 1.37
N ASN A 175 9.57 -19.34 2.50
CA ASN A 175 10.49 -20.25 3.17
C ASN A 175 9.69 -21.36 3.92
N PRO A 176 9.80 -22.64 3.52
CA PRO A 176 9.09 -23.73 4.18
C PRO A 176 9.54 -23.98 5.62
N ASP A 177 10.74 -23.56 6.01
CA ASP A 177 11.21 -23.65 7.41
C ASP A 177 10.46 -22.67 8.33
N ILE A 178 9.94 -21.58 7.77
CA ILE A 178 9.14 -20.60 8.50
C ILE A 178 7.66 -20.95 8.42
N TRP A 179 7.17 -21.24 7.21
CA TRP A 179 5.73 -21.31 6.90
C TRP A 179 5.19 -22.74 6.78
N GLY A 180 6.05 -23.76 6.88
CA GLY A 180 5.67 -25.17 6.79
C GLY A 180 5.64 -25.71 5.35
N LYS A 181 5.38 -27.01 5.21
CA LYS A 181 5.38 -27.73 3.91
C LYS A 181 4.29 -27.26 2.95
N ASP A 182 3.25 -26.64 3.49
CA ASP A 182 2.09 -26.11 2.79
C ASP A 182 2.25 -24.61 2.46
N VAL A 183 3.47 -24.08 2.47
CA VAL A 183 3.81 -22.67 2.21
C VAL A 183 3.24 -22.13 0.89
N HIS A 184 3.00 -22.98 -0.10
CA HIS A 184 2.42 -22.56 -1.39
C HIS A 184 0.89 -22.62 -1.44
N LEU A 185 0.24 -23.13 -0.39
CA LEU A 185 -1.22 -23.16 -0.30
C LEU A 185 -1.74 -21.83 0.25
N PHE A 186 -2.87 -21.37 -0.30
CA PHE A 186 -3.63 -20.26 0.25
C PHE A 186 -4.35 -20.71 1.52
N ARG A 187 -3.77 -20.41 2.68
CA ARG A 187 -4.33 -20.77 4.00
C ARG A 187 -4.47 -19.55 4.92
N PRO A 188 -5.49 -18.70 4.73
CA PRO A 188 -5.68 -17.52 5.58
C PRO A 188 -5.80 -17.82 7.09
N GLU A 189 -6.20 -19.03 7.53
CA GLU A 189 -6.24 -19.37 8.96
C GLU A 189 -4.87 -19.26 9.66
N ARG A 190 -3.76 -19.27 8.92
CA ARG A 190 -2.42 -19.00 9.48
C ARG A 190 -2.39 -17.75 10.33
N PHE A 191 -3.18 -16.73 9.95
CA PHE A 191 -3.24 -15.43 10.60
C PHE A 191 -4.37 -15.29 11.62
N ALA A 192 -5.08 -16.38 11.98
CA ALA A 192 -6.20 -16.34 12.93
C ALA A 192 -5.80 -15.85 14.32
N GLU A 193 -4.60 -16.21 14.76
CA GLU A 193 -3.99 -15.77 16.03
C GLU A 193 -3.00 -14.60 15.84
N GLY A 194 -3.03 -13.96 14.67
CA GLY A 194 -2.17 -12.83 14.31
C GLY A 194 -0.80 -13.22 13.75
N VAL A 195 -0.07 -12.20 13.27
CA VAL A 195 1.21 -12.35 12.55
C VAL A 195 2.28 -13.06 13.40
N ALA A 196 2.35 -12.77 14.69
CA ALA A 196 3.33 -13.40 15.57
C ALA A 196 3.17 -14.92 15.59
N LYS A 197 1.94 -15.42 15.75
CA LYS A 197 1.66 -16.86 15.74
C LYS A 197 1.90 -17.47 14.36
N ALA A 198 1.48 -16.78 13.29
CA ALA A 198 1.66 -17.21 11.90
C ALA A 198 3.14 -17.43 11.52
N THR A 199 4.06 -16.76 12.20
CA THR A 199 5.50 -16.74 11.91
C THR A 199 6.35 -17.41 12.99
N ASN A 200 5.76 -18.31 13.80
CA ASN A 200 6.46 -18.98 14.92
C ASN A 200 7.15 -17.99 15.88
N ASN A 201 6.47 -16.89 16.19
CA ASN A 201 6.93 -15.75 16.99
C ASN A 201 8.09 -14.95 16.40
N ASN A 202 8.43 -15.16 15.13
CA ASN A 202 9.36 -14.32 14.38
C ASN A 202 8.62 -13.37 13.44
N ALA A 203 7.98 -12.33 13.99
CA ALA A 203 7.20 -11.38 13.19
C ALA A 203 8.00 -10.70 12.07
N ALA A 204 9.34 -10.63 12.19
CA ALA A 204 10.22 -10.12 11.14
C ALA A 204 10.26 -10.99 9.88
N ALA A 205 9.74 -12.23 9.93
CA ALA A 205 9.58 -13.10 8.77
C ALA A 205 8.36 -12.74 7.89
N PHE A 206 7.46 -11.88 8.38
CA PHE A 206 6.33 -11.35 7.61
C PHE A 206 6.45 -9.83 7.46
N LEU A 207 7.08 -9.39 6.37
CA LEU A 207 7.43 -7.99 6.12
C LEU A 207 6.85 -7.42 4.80
N PRO A 208 5.56 -7.61 4.49
CA PRO A 208 4.97 -7.11 3.22
C PRO A 208 5.06 -5.58 3.07
N PHE A 209 5.14 -4.86 4.19
CA PHE A 209 5.30 -3.41 4.26
C PHE A 209 6.70 -2.98 4.74
N GLY A 210 7.66 -3.92 4.79
CA GLY A 210 8.94 -3.71 5.45
C GLY A 210 8.84 -3.68 6.98
N LEU A 211 9.93 -3.28 7.63
CA LEU A 211 10.05 -3.22 9.09
C LEU A 211 10.96 -2.05 9.51
N GLY A 212 10.72 -1.51 10.71
CA GLY A 212 11.52 -0.48 11.35
C GLY A 212 11.19 0.96 10.92
N PRO A 213 12.13 1.92 11.06
CA PRO A 213 11.89 3.35 10.76
C PRO A 213 11.55 3.67 9.30
N ARG A 214 11.69 2.70 8.40
CA ARG A 214 11.38 2.80 6.97
C ARG A 214 10.31 1.78 6.56
N THR A 215 9.43 1.40 7.49
CA THR A 215 8.17 0.71 7.17
C THR A 215 7.33 1.59 6.24
N CYS A 216 6.54 0.97 5.39
CA CYS A 216 5.64 1.64 4.45
C CYS A 216 4.74 2.65 5.20
N VAL A 217 4.79 3.91 4.77
CA VAL A 217 3.92 4.98 5.30
C VAL A 217 2.44 4.70 4.99
N GLY A 218 2.17 3.96 3.92
CA GLY A 218 0.82 3.61 3.46
C GLY A 218 0.22 2.37 4.12
N LEU A 219 0.89 1.68 5.05
CA LEU A 219 0.43 0.40 5.63
C LEU A 219 -1.03 0.46 6.08
N ASN A 220 -1.39 1.44 6.91
CA ASN A 220 -2.75 1.57 7.43
C ASN A 220 -3.74 1.97 6.33
N PHE A 221 -3.31 2.84 5.42
CA PHE A 221 -4.14 3.30 4.30
C PHE A 221 -4.50 2.12 3.38
N THR A 222 -3.50 1.38 2.89
CA THR A 222 -3.69 0.21 2.02
C THR A 222 -4.52 -0.88 2.71
N THR A 223 -4.29 -1.13 4.01
CA THR A 223 -5.07 -2.14 4.74
C THR A 223 -6.55 -1.76 4.86
N ASN A 224 -6.83 -0.48 5.14
CA ASN A 224 -8.20 0.01 5.24
C ASN A 224 -8.87 0.11 3.87
N GLU A 225 -8.16 0.61 2.86
CA GLU A 225 -8.63 0.66 1.48
C GLU A 225 -9.02 -0.73 0.99
N ALA A 226 -8.14 -1.73 1.17
CA ALA A 226 -8.45 -3.11 0.80
C ALA A 226 -9.69 -3.65 1.52
N LYS A 227 -9.84 -3.38 2.82
CA LYS A 227 -11.02 -3.80 3.60
C LYS A 227 -12.31 -3.16 3.12
N VAL A 228 -12.28 -1.86 2.81
CA VAL A 228 -13.44 -1.13 2.25
C VAL A 228 -13.78 -1.70 0.88
N THR A 229 -12.79 -1.91 0.02
CA THR A 229 -13.02 -2.49 -1.30
C THR A 229 -13.65 -3.90 -1.22
N PHE A 230 -13.20 -4.75 -0.29
CA PHE A 230 -13.81 -6.08 -0.12
C PHE A 230 -15.21 -6.04 0.49
N ASN A 231 -15.55 -5.03 1.28
CA ASN A 231 -16.93 -4.82 1.71
C ASN A 231 -17.85 -4.70 0.49
N ASP A 232 -17.47 -3.88 -0.48
CA ASP A 232 -18.29 -3.63 -1.67
C ASP A 232 -18.33 -4.85 -2.60
N PHE A 233 -17.23 -5.62 -2.68
CA PHE A 233 -17.21 -6.89 -3.42
C PHE A 233 -18.01 -8.02 -2.75
N ALA A 234 -18.20 -8.01 -1.43
CA ALA A 234 -19.04 -9.01 -0.79
C ALA A 234 -20.51 -8.90 -1.25
N GLU A 235 -20.95 -7.70 -1.63
CA GLU A 235 -22.29 -7.44 -2.19
C GLU A 235 -22.41 -7.89 -3.66
N VAL A 236 -21.31 -7.99 -4.41
CA VAL A 236 -21.30 -8.33 -5.84
C VAL A 236 -20.73 -9.74 -6.03
N GLN A 237 -21.53 -10.66 -6.55
CA GLN A 237 -21.07 -12.02 -6.88
C GLN A 237 -19.92 -11.93 -7.89
N VAL A 238 -18.67 -12.18 -7.45
CA VAL A 238 -17.58 -12.48 -8.38
C VAL A 238 -18.00 -13.77 -9.05
N CYS A 239 -18.41 -13.69 -10.32
CA CYS A 239 -18.97 -14.83 -11.05
C CYS A 239 -18.10 -16.06 -10.86
N SER A 240 -18.70 -17.15 -10.40
CA SER A 240 -18.07 -18.46 -10.39
C SER A 240 -17.69 -18.79 -11.84
N VAL A 241 -16.38 -18.91 -12.10
CA VAL A 241 -15.91 -19.48 -13.36
C VAL A 241 -16.09 -21.00 -13.23
N THR A 242 -17.32 -21.45 -13.44
CA THR A 242 -17.67 -22.85 -13.71
C THR A 242 -17.83 -23.05 -15.20
#